data_AF-A0A1X1BHN9-F1
#
_entry.id   AF-A0A1X1BHN9-F1
#
_cell.length_a   1.000
_cell.length_b   1.000
_cell.length_c   1.000
_cell.angle_alpha   90.00
_cell.angle_beta   90.00
_cell.angle_gamma   90.00
#
_symmetry.space_group_name_H-M   'P 1'
#
loop_
_entity.id
_entity.type
_entity.pdbx_description
1 polymer ?
#
loop_
_entity_poly.entity_id
_entity_poly.type
_entity_poly.pdbx_seq_one_letter_code
_entity_poly.pdbx_strand_id
1 'polypeptide(L)'
;MQLFNSVCLLAYGLLAVAQAKRGDQYNFKFPMYVSDFYRFYSYTGANTNHQFLEQFDVMLRNMTLNSRKVVMDNFKEATDASTFKEVTSSEVLTTDACKAVNNMWVRDFINELLLYKMDYIAQRYNAASQQLLKEPVDNPEFRDVGFDEPLDKMMVYFWAYQLKQAYDELMGNASKIHTEWEKLKVSINTSLTVAD
;
A
#
# COMPACT_ATOMS: atom_id res chain seq x y z
N MET A 1 37.40 21.24 7.24
CA MET A 1 37.07 19.89 7.72
C MET A 1 36.22 20.06 8.98
N GLN A 2 34.92 20.23 8.82
CA GLN A 2 33.96 20.41 9.92
C GLN A 2 32.80 19.45 9.69
N LEU A 3 32.61 18.58 10.67
CA LEU A 3 31.45 17.73 10.87
C LEU A 3 30.21 18.62 10.96
N PHE A 4 29.37 18.64 9.93
CA PHE A 4 28.05 19.26 10.02
C PHE A 4 26.97 18.23 9.69
N ASN A 5 26.28 17.83 10.76
CA ASN A 5 24.85 17.56 10.83
C ASN A 5 24.28 16.33 10.10
N SER A 6 24.71 15.14 10.50
CA SER A 6 23.89 13.91 10.43
C SER A 6 22.82 13.88 11.53
N VAL A 7 21.89 14.84 11.57
CA VAL A 7 20.85 14.92 12.62
C VAL A 7 19.50 14.35 12.18
N CYS A 8 19.31 13.91 10.93
CA CYS A 8 18.02 13.36 10.50
C CYS A 8 17.73 11.91 10.96
N LEU A 9 18.62 11.24 11.70
CA LEU A 9 18.62 9.77 11.81
C LEU A 9 18.63 9.17 13.24
N LEU A 10 18.12 9.86 14.25
CA LEU A 10 18.05 9.32 15.63
C LEU A 10 16.64 8.95 16.08
N ALA A 11 16.00 8.03 15.33
CA ALA A 11 14.99 7.07 15.78
C ALA A 11 14.67 6.25 14.53
N TYR A 12 15.27 5.08 14.27
CA TYR A 12 14.64 3.76 14.50
C TYR A 12 15.66 2.63 14.18
N GLY A 13 16.93 2.79 14.56
CA GLY A 13 18.05 1.92 14.16
C GLY A 13 18.11 0.49 14.74
N LEU A 14 17.08 -0.01 15.43
CA LEU A 14 17.13 -1.34 16.08
C LEU A 14 16.31 -2.45 15.39
N LEU A 15 15.42 -2.12 14.44
CA LEU A 15 14.70 -3.15 13.66
C LEU A 15 15.38 -3.49 12.32
N ALA A 16 16.20 -2.59 11.77
CA ALA A 16 16.77 -2.72 10.42
C ALA A 16 17.87 -3.80 10.28
N VAL A 17 18.50 -4.23 11.39
CA VAL A 17 19.67 -5.13 11.33
C VAL A 17 19.28 -6.60 11.08
N ALA A 18 18.00 -6.97 11.21
CA ALA A 18 17.58 -8.37 11.11
C ALA A 18 17.30 -8.88 9.69
N GLN A 19 17.14 -8.01 8.67
CA GLN A 19 16.62 -8.44 7.35
C GLN A 19 17.53 -8.14 6.15
N ALA A 20 18.68 -7.50 6.33
CA ALA A 20 19.60 -7.11 5.27
C ALA A 20 20.49 -8.25 4.69
N LYS A 21 19.94 -9.46 4.53
CA LYS A 21 20.59 -10.55 3.77
C LYS A 21 19.64 -11.12 2.72
N ARG A 22 19.49 -10.41 1.62
CA ARG A 22 19.38 -10.96 0.26
C ARG A 22 19.39 -9.80 -0.73
N GLY A 23 20.54 -9.61 -1.35
CA GLY A 23 20.64 -8.81 -2.56
C GLY A 23 20.07 -9.61 -3.71
N ASP A 24 19.01 -9.08 -4.31
CA ASP A 24 18.66 -9.34 -5.70
C ASP A 24 18.24 -8.00 -6.29
N GLN A 25 18.69 -7.71 -7.51
CA GLN A 25 18.25 -6.55 -8.28
C GLN A 25 16.77 -6.73 -8.62
N TYR A 26 15.90 -5.97 -7.96
CA TYR A 26 14.45 -6.13 -8.12
C TYR A 26 13.92 -5.34 -9.31
N ASN A 27 13.39 -6.09 -10.28
CA ASN A 27 12.60 -5.57 -11.38
C ASN A 27 11.24 -5.16 -10.81
N PHE A 28 11.04 -3.85 -10.58
CA PHE A 28 9.81 -3.28 -10.00
C PHE A 28 8.63 -3.51 -10.94
N LYS A 29 7.99 -4.69 -10.86
CA LYS A 29 6.72 -4.94 -11.52
C LYS A 29 5.63 -4.32 -10.65
N PHE A 30 5.10 -3.18 -11.08
CA PHE A 30 3.91 -2.57 -10.50
C PHE A 30 2.86 -3.65 -10.17
N PRO A 31 2.16 -3.56 -9.03
CA PRO A 31 1.16 -4.55 -8.70
C PRO A 31 0.05 -4.54 -9.75
N MET A 32 -0.42 -5.73 -10.14
CA MET A 32 -1.59 -5.88 -11.01
C MET A 32 -2.72 -5.00 -10.49
N TYR A 33 -3.04 -3.95 -11.24
CA TYR A 33 -4.21 -3.13 -10.99
C TYR A 33 -5.44 -4.01 -11.22
N VAL A 34 -6.31 -4.11 -10.21
CA VAL A 34 -7.60 -4.79 -10.38
C VAL A 34 -8.51 -3.83 -11.14
N SER A 35 -8.75 -4.08 -12.43
CA SER A 35 -9.49 -3.16 -13.30
C SER A 35 -11.01 -3.30 -13.21
N ASP A 36 -11.52 -4.44 -12.74
CA ASP A 36 -12.88 -4.89 -13.08
C ASP A 36 -13.89 -4.78 -11.92
N PHE A 37 -14.02 -3.60 -11.33
CA PHE A 37 -15.13 -3.30 -10.39
C PHE A 37 -16.29 -2.63 -11.13
N TYR A 38 -17.39 -3.37 -11.31
CA TYR A 38 -18.59 -2.92 -12.02
C TYR A 38 -19.63 -2.34 -11.06
N ARG A 39 -20.73 -1.82 -11.63
CA ARG A 39 -21.90 -1.36 -10.86
C ARG A 39 -22.60 -2.57 -10.23
N PHE A 40 -23.27 -2.40 -9.08
CA PHE A 40 -24.01 -3.46 -8.40
C PHE A 40 -24.89 -4.31 -9.34
N TYR A 41 -25.63 -3.66 -10.25
CA TYR A 41 -26.50 -4.33 -11.22
C TYR A 41 -25.77 -5.21 -12.26
N SER A 42 -24.46 -5.09 -12.40
CA SER A 42 -23.67 -5.99 -13.26
C SER A 42 -23.44 -7.36 -12.62
N TYR A 43 -23.69 -7.48 -11.32
CA TYR A 43 -23.50 -8.70 -10.53
C TYR A 43 -24.83 -9.42 -10.22
N THR A 44 -25.97 -8.89 -10.71
CA THR A 44 -27.32 -9.46 -10.46
C THR A 44 -27.62 -10.71 -11.27
N GLY A 45 -26.68 -11.20 -12.09
CA GLY A 45 -26.81 -12.45 -12.85
C GLY A 45 -26.46 -13.71 -12.05
N ALA A 46 -26.01 -13.58 -10.80
CA ALA A 46 -25.70 -14.72 -9.94
C ALA A 46 -26.98 -15.42 -9.46
N ASN A 47 -27.08 -16.73 -9.68
CA ASN A 47 -28.25 -17.53 -9.31
C ASN A 47 -28.22 -17.95 -7.83
N THR A 48 -27.07 -17.88 -7.17
CA THR A 48 -26.88 -18.23 -5.76
C THR A 48 -26.03 -17.19 -5.03
N ASN A 49 -26.16 -17.14 -3.69
CA ASN A 49 -25.34 -16.26 -2.87
C ASN A 49 -23.85 -16.61 -2.95
N HIS A 50 -23.51 -17.89 -3.06
CA HIS A 50 -22.13 -18.33 -3.28
C HIS A 50 -21.56 -17.82 -4.61
N GLN A 51 -22.32 -17.94 -5.70
CA GLN A 51 -21.89 -17.42 -7.01
C GLN A 51 -21.73 -15.89 -7.01
N PHE A 52 -22.56 -15.19 -6.23
CA PHE A 52 -22.43 -13.75 -6.04
C PHE A 52 -21.15 -13.39 -5.29
N LEU A 53 -20.81 -14.12 -4.23
CA LEU A 53 -19.58 -13.90 -3.45
C LEU A 53 -18.31 -14.23 -4.24
N GLU A 54 -18.31 -15.30 -5.02
CA GLU A 54 -17.17 -15.69 -5.86
C GLU A 54 -16.71 -14.57 -6.82
N GLN A 55 -17.65 -13.73 -7.27
CA GLN A 55 -17.33 -12.58 -8.13
C GLN A 55 -16.46 -11.55 -7.42
N PHE A 56 -16.49 -11.48 -6.09
CA PHE A 56 -15.71 -10.52 -5.29
C PHE A 56 -14.50 -11.17 -4.61
N ASP A 57 -14.61 -12.40 -4.11
CA ASP A 57 -13.59 -13.04 -3.27
C ASP A 57 -12.18 -13.04 -3.88
N VAL A 58 -12.08 -13.38 -5.18
CA VAL A 58 -10.80 -13.40 -5.88
C VAL A 58 -10.19 -12.00 -5.96
N MET A 59 -11.01 -11.00 -6.28
CA MET A 59 -10.57 -9.61 -6.40
C MET A 59 -10.10 -9.06 -5.04
N LEU A 60 -10.88 -9.27 -3.98
CA LEU A 60 -10.59 -8.75 -2.65
C LEU A 60 -9.34 -9.41 -2.05
N ARG A 61 -9.18 -10.73 -2.27
CA ARG A 61 -7.96 -11.45 -1.87
C ARG A 61 -6.73 -10.87 -2.57
N ASN A 62 -6.82 -10.63 -3.88
CA ASN A 62 -5.72 -10.04 -4.64
C ASN A 62 -5.39 -8.62 -4.18
N MET A 63 -6.40 -7.76 -3.92
CA MET A 63 -6.17 -6.41 -3.39
C MET A 63 -5.47 -6.43 -2.03
N THR A 64 -5.88 -7.32 -1.13
CA THR A 64 -5.29 -7.45 0.21
C THR A 64 -3.85 -7.95 0.15
N LEU A 65 -3.56 -8.94 -0.70
CA LEU A 65 -2.19 -9.43 -0.90
C LEU A 65 -1.29 -8.38 -1.54
N ASN A 66 -1.78 -7.70 -2.57
CA ASN A 66 -1.01 -6.68 -3.28
C ASN A 66 -0.73 -5.46 -2.40
N SER A 67 -1.71 -4.97 -1.65
CA SER A 67 -1.54 -3.82 -0.75
C SER A 67 -0.48 -4.08 0.32
N ARG A 68 -0.50 -5.25 0.97
CA ARG A 68 0.55 -5.65 1.94
C ARG A 68 1.94 -5.63 1.31
N LYS A 69 2.08 -6.20 0.11
CA LYS A 69 3.35 -6.20 -0.62
C LYS A 69 3.82 -4.77 -0.92
N VAL A 70 2.93 -3.91 -1.41
CA VAL A 70 3.26 -2.51 -1.75
C VAL A 70 3.74 -1.74 -0.52
N VAL A 71 3.08 -1.89 0.62
CA VAL A 71 3.50 -1.24 1.86
C VAL A 71 4.90 -1.71 2.27
N MET A 72 5.15 -3.02 2.22
CA MET A 72 6.48 -3.57 2.52
C MET A 72 7.56 -3.05 1.56
N ASP A 73 7.25 -2.96 0.27
CA ASP A 73 8.17 -2.46 -0.75
C ASP A 73 8.47 -0.96 -0.54
N ASN A 74 7.47 -0.15 -0.17
CA ASN A 74 7.63 1.27 0.14
C ASN A 74 8.48 1.50 1.39
N PHE A 75 8.20 0.77 2.47
CA PHE A 75 8.98 0.84 3.71
C PHE A 75 10.45 0.52 3.45
N LYS A 76 10.70 -0.54 2.65
CA LYS A 76 12.04 -0.91 2.24
C LYS A 76 12.71 0.22 1.45
N GLU A 77 12.03 0.82 0.49
CA GLU A 77 12.62 1.89 -0.32
C GLU A 77 12.91 3.15 0.52
N ALA A 78 12.02 3.54 1.44
CA ALA A 78 12.25 4.65 2.36
C ALA A 78 13.47 4.38 3.28
N THR A 79 13.63 3.13 3.74
CA THR A 79 14.79 2.70 4.52
C THR A 79 16.08 2.76 3.70
N ASP A 80 16.06 2.21 2.48
CA ASP A 80 17.21 2.23 1.57
C ASP A 80 17.58 3.69 1.22
N ALA A 81 16.59 4.56 0.99
CA ALA A 81 16.79 5.98 0.72
C ALA A 81 17.41 6.73 1.91
N SER A 82 16.99 6.40 3.13
CA SER A 82 17.51 7.02 4.36
C SER A 82 18.96 6.63 4.67
N THR A 83 19.41 5.50 4.12
CA THR A 83 20.79 5.02 4.26
C THR A 83 21.65 5.32 3.04
N PHE A 84 21.08 6.03 2.04
CA PHE A 84 21.78 6.37 0.82
C PHE A 84 22.97 7.29 1.12
N LYS A 85 24.16 6.85 0.71
CA LYS A 85 25.37 7.64 0.86
C LYS A 85 25.45 8.68 -0.25
N GLU A 86 25.09 9.90 0.08
CA GLU A 86 25.22 11.04 -0.83
C GLU A 86 26.69 11.29 -1.16
N VAL A 87 26.97 11.55 -2.44
CA VAL A 87 28.31 11.86 -2.93
C VAL A 87 28.37 13.29 -3.53
N THR A 88 27.24 13.97 -3.69
CA THR A 88 27.18 15.30 -4.30
C THR A 88 27.80 16.39 -3.43
N SER A 89 28.39 17.41 -4.07
CA SER A 89 28.85 18.65 -3.43
C SER A 89 27.80 19.78 -3.44
N SER A 90 26.63 19.54 -4.04
CA SER A 90 25.56 20.53 -4.17
C SER A 90 24.63 20.53 -2.95
N GLU A 91 24.61 21.66 -2.23
CA GLU A 91 23.71 21.90 -1.09
C GLU A 91 22.23 21.88 -1.49
N VAL A 92 21.91 22.34 -2.71
CA VAL A 92 20.54 22.32 -3.25
C VAL A 92 20.07 20.88 -3.46
N LEU A 93 20.90 20.05 -4.11
CA LEU A 93 20.56 18.64 -4.34
C LEU A 93 20.45 17.85 -3.03
N THR A 94 21.33 18.15 -2.07
CA THR A 94 21.27 17.58 -0.71
C THR A 94 19.95 17.93 -0.02
N THR A 95 19.53 19.20 -0.10
CA THR A 95 18.26 19.66 0.50
C THR A 95 17.05 19.00 -0.15
N ASP A 96 17.05 18.87 -1.47
CA ASP A 96 15.96 18.25 -2.21
C ASP A 96 15.90 16.74 -1.98
N ALA A 97 17.04 16.07 -1.85
CA ALA A 97 17.13 14.66 -1.45
C ALA A 97 16.56 14.44 -0.04
N CYS A 98 16.94 15.28 0.94
CA CYS A 98 16.39 15.21 2.29
C CYS A 98 14.86 15.38 2.31
N LYS A 99 14.33 16.33 1.53
CA LYS A 99 12.87 16.52 1.38
C LYS A 99 12.20 15.30 0.76
N ALA A 100 12.80 14.73 -0.27
CA ALA A 100 12.27 13.52 -0.91
C ALA A 100 12.22 12.35 0.06
N VAL A 101 13.29 12.08 0.82
CA VAL A 101 13.33 11.02 1.84
C VAL A 101 12.27 11.25 2.92
N ASN A 102 12.12 12.47 3.43
CA ASN A 102 11.07 12.80 4.39
C ASN A 102 9.66 12.57 3.81
N ASN A 103 9.44 12.96 2.56
CA ASN A 103 8.18 12.71 1.87
C ASN A 103 7.91 11.21 1.67
N MET A 104 8.95 10.39 1.43
CA MET A 104 8.81 8.94 1.35
C MET A 104 8.34 8.37 2.70
N TRP A 105 8.93 8.77 3.83
CA TRP A 105 8.48 8.36 5.17
C TRP A 105 7.05 8.77 5.48
N VAL A 106 6.67 10.00 5.16
CA VAL A 106 5.29 10.48 5.36
C VAL A 106 4.30 9.64 4.55
N ARG A 107 4.64 9.32 3.29
CA ARG A 107 3.79 8.51 2.42
C ARG A 107 3.75 7.04 2.87
N ASP A 108 4.85 6.49 3.35
CA ASP A 108 4.92 5.16 3.93
C ASP A 108 3.98 5.03 5.13
N PHE A 109 4.03 5.98 6.06
CA PHE A 109 3.09 6.05 7.19
C PHE A 109 1.63 6.15 6.74
N ILE A 110 1.32 6.97 5.73
CA ILE A 110 -0.03 7.04 5.14
C ILE A 110 -0.45 5.68 4.56
N ASN A 111 0.46 4.98 3.88
CA ASN A 111 0.19 3.68 3.29
C ASN A 111 -0.04 2.59 4.36
N GLU A 112 0.68 2.63 5.49
CA GLU A 112 0.38 1.78 6.65
C GLU A 112 -1.04 2.05 7.20
N LEU A 113 -1.43 3.31 7.36
CA LEU A 113 -2.79 3.67 7.80
C LEU A 113 -3.87 3.19 6.82
N LEU A 114 -3.61 3.31 5.51
CA LEU A 114 -4.50 2.80 4.48
C LEU A 114 -4.61 1.27 4.53
N LEU A 115 -3.51 0.57 4.82
CA LEU A 115 -3.53 -0.88 5.00
C LEU A 115 -4.38 -1.29 6.22
N TYR A 116 -4.27 -0.59 7.35
CA TYR A 116 -5.14 -0.83 8.51
C TYR A 116 -6.63 -0.61 8.17
N LYS A 117 -6.93 0.46 7.41
CA LYS A 117 -8.30 0.73 6.92
C LYS A 117 -8.80 -0.41 6.02
N MET A 118 -7.95 -0.91 5.12
CA MET A 118 -8.28 -2.04 4.26
C MET A 118 -8.54 -3.33 5.04
N ASP A 119 -7.72 -3.63 6.05
CA ASP A 119 -7.91 -4.80 6.92
C ASP A 119 -9.22 -4.74 7.71
N TYR A 120 -9.62 -3.55 8.16
CA TYR A 120 -10.93 -3.33 8.77
C TYR A 120 -12.07 -3.58 7.77
N ILE A 121 -11.98 -3.01 6.56
CA ILE A 121 -13.00 -3.19 5.52
C ILE A 121 -13.13 -4.66 5.11
N ALA A 122 -12.01 -5.39 5.00
CA ALA A 122 -12.00 -6.81 4.70
C ALA A 122 -12.74 -7.63 5.78
N GLN A 123 -12.59 -7.27 7.05
CA GLN A 123 -13.34 -7.90 8.15
C GLN A 123 -14.84 -7.60 8.05
N ARG A 124 -15.24 -6.37 7.71
CA ARG A 124 -16.65 -6.03 7.45
C ARG A 124 -17.22 -6.80 6.26
N TYR A 125 -16.46 -6.94 5.18
CA TYR A 125 -16.84 -7.76 4.04
C TYR A 125 -17.07 -9.22 4.45
N ASN A 126 -16.13 -9.83 5.18
CA ASN A 126 -16.27 -11.22 5.63
C ASN A 126 -17.51 -11.42 6.51
N ALA A 127 -17.77 -10.49 7.44
CA ALA A 127 -18.97 -10.53 8.27
C ALA A 127 -20.26 -10.41 7.45
N ALA A 128 -20.31 -9.50 6.47
CA ALA A 128 -21.45 -9.36 5.55
C ALA A 128 -21.65 -10.62 4.69
N SER A 129 -20.56 -11.25 4.23
CA SER A 129 -20.61 -12.52 3.49
C SER A 129 -21.18 -13.65 4.34
N GLN A 130 -20.73 -13.80 5.59
CA GLN A 130 -21.27 -14.77 6.53
C GLN A 130 -22.77 -14.55 6.79
N GLN A 131 -23.20 -13.29 6.95
CA GLN A 131 -24.61 -12.95 7.10
C GLN A 131 -25.45 -13.30 5.87
N LEU A 132 -24.94 -13.02 4.67
CA LEU A 132 -25.62 -13.38 3.41
C LEU A 132 -25.78 -14.89 3.27
N LEU A 133 -24.79 -15.67 3.72
CA LEU A 133 -24.83 -17.14 3.73
C LEU A 133 -25.62 -17.72 4.91
N LYS A 134 -26.10 -16.87 5.83
CA LYS A 134 -26.75 -17.26 7.10
C LYS A 134 -25.85 -18.15 7.97
N GLU A 135 -24.54 -17.93 7.88
CA GLU A 135 -23.52 -18.57 8.70
C GLU A 135 -23.26 -17.74 9.98
N PRO A 136 -22.75 -18.38 11.05
CA PRO A 136 -22.29 -17.65 12.23
C PRO A 136 -21.20 -16.64 11.85
N VAL A 137 -21.32 -15.42 12.37
CA VAL A 137 -20.30 -14.38 12.18
C VAL A 137 -19.16 -14.60 13.17
N ASP A 138 -17.93 -14.71 12.67
CA ASP A 138 -16.75 -15.05 13.49
C ASP A 138 -16.45 -14.00 14.57
N ASN A 139 -16.57 -12.71 14.21
CA ASN A 139 -16.42 -11.60 15.14
C ASN A 139 -17.72 -10.79 15.23
N PRO A 140 -18.45 -10.90 16.36
CA PRO A 140 -19.71 -10.18 16.58
C PRO A 140 -19.61 -8.66 16.50
N GLU A 141 -18.44 -8.06 16.73
CA GLU A 141 -18.25 -6.60 16.66
C GLU A 141 -18.40 -6.05 15.23
N PHE A 142 -18.19 -6.90 14.22
CA PHE A 142 -18.37 -6.55 12.80
C PHE A 142 -19.72 -6.97 12.25
N ARG A 143 -20.61 -7.51 13.10
CA ARG A 143 -21.94 -7.92 12.70
C ARG A 143 -22.75 -6.69 12.28
N ASP A 144 -23.05 -6.61 10.99
CA ASP A 144 -24.02 -5.65 10.45
C ASP A 144 -25.44 -5.95 10.98
N VAL A 145 -26.33 -4.96 10.88
CA VAL A 145 -27.77 -5.17 11.11
C VAL A 145 -28.21 -6.24 10.12
N GLY A 146 -28.77 -7.34 10.60
CA GLY A 146 -29.24 -8.40 9.71
C GLY A 146 -30.38 -7.88 8.85
N PHE A 147 -30.24 -7.98 7.53
CA PHE A 147 -31.30 -7.68 6.59
C PHE A 147 -31.78 -8.96 5.89
N ASP A 148 -32.87 -8.84 5.15
CA ASP A 148 -33.28 -9.84 4.17
C ASP A 148 -32.66 -9.52 2.80
N GLU A 149 -32.55 -10.52 1.92
CA GLU A 149 -32.23 -10.25 0.52
C GLU A 149 -33.28 -9.31 -0.10
N PRO A 150 -32.90 -8.28 -0.87
CA PRO A 150 -31.60 -8.04 -1.53
C PRO A 150 -30.59 -7.17 -0.74
N LEU A 151 -30.94 -6.70 0.45
CA LEU A 151 -30.14 -5.73 1.20
C LEU A 151 -28.82 -6.33 1.70
N ASP A 152 -28.79 -7.61 2.09
CA ASP A 152 -27.54 -8.31 2.43
C ASP A 152 -26.53 -8.28 1.27
N LYS A 153 -27.00 -8.48 0.02
CA LYS A 153 -26.15 -8.38 -1.18
C LYS A 153 -25.63 -6.97 -1.41
N MET A 154 -26.44 -5.95 -1.10
CA MET A 154 -26.01 -4.55 -1.18
C MET A 154 -24.92 -4.24 -0.14
N MET A 155 -25.02 -4.80 1.07
CA MET A 155 -23.99 -4.65 2.11
C MET A 155 -22.67 -5.29 1.72
N VAL A 156 -22.70 -6.51 1.19
CA VAL A 156 -21.51 -7.18 0.64
C VAL A 156 -20.87 -6.32 -0.45
N TYR A 157 -21.65 -5.85 -1.42
CA TYR A 157 -21.15 -4.98 -2.49
C TYR A 157 -20.56 -3.68 -1.96
N PHE A 158 -21.22 -3.05 -0.98
CA PHE A 158 -20.76 -1.81 -0.37
C PHE A 158 -19.36 -1.98 0.23
N TRP A 159 -19.13 -3.02 1.05
CA TRP A 159 -17.83 -3.27 1.64
C TRP A 159 -16.77 -3.66 0.61
N ALA A 160 -17.15 -4.46 -0.38
CA ALA A 160 -16.25 -4.81 -1.49
C ALA A 160 -15.82 -3.55 -2.28
N TYR A 161 -16.74 -2.63 -2.54
CA TYR A 161 -16.48 -1.36 -3.21
C TYR A 161 -15.62 -0.41 -2.36
N GLN A 162 -15.88 -0.33 -1.05
CA GLN A 162 -15.04 0.43 -0.12
C GLN A 162 -13.59 -0.10 -0.12
N LEU A 163 -13.40 -1.42 -0.20
CA LEU A 163 -12.05 -2.00 -0.28
C LEU A 163 -11.35 -1.58 -1.58
N LYS A 164 -12.07 -1.60 -2.70
CA LYS A 164 -11.54 -1.12 -3.99
C LYS A 164 -11.09 0.34 -3.92
N GLN A 165 -11.92 1.22 -3.33
CA GLN A 165 -11.57 2.63 -3.18
C GLN A 165 -10.31 2.82 -2.33
N ALA A 166 -10.21 2.13 -1.19
CA ALA A 166 -9.02 2.18 -0.35
C ALA A 166 -7.77 1.61 -1.05
N TYR A 167 -7.94 0.54 -1.83
CA TYR A 167 -6.86 -0.03 -2.65
C TYR A 167 -6.36 0.96 -3.71
N ASP A 168 -7.26 1.61 -4.44
CA ASP A 168 -6.88 2.59 -5.47
C ASP A 168 -6.14 3.80 -4.89
N GLU A 169 -6.57 4.26 -3.71
CA GLU A 169 -5.91 5.32 -2.96
C GLU A 169 -4.47 4.91 -2.57
N LEU A 170 -4.29 3.71 -2.02
CA LEU A 170 -2.98 3.16 -1.66
C LEU A 170 -2.06 3.03 -2.88
N MET A 171 -2.56 2.47 -3.98
CA MET A 171 -1.81 2.30 -5.22
C MET A 171 -1.41 3.66 -5.82
N GLY A 172 -2.32 4.63 -5.78
CA GLY A 172 -2.07 6.01 -6.21
C GLY A 172 -0.99 6.71 -5.37
N ASN A 173 -0.96 6.46 -4.06
CA ASN A 173 0.06 7.01 -3.17
C ASN A 173 1.42 6.33 -3.35
N ALA A 174 1.46 5.01 -3.49
CA ALA A 174 2.68 4.23 -3.71
C ALA A 174 3.41 4.65 -4.99
N SER A 175 2.69 4.83 -6.11
CA SER A 175 3.30 5.23 -7.39
C SER A 175 4.10 6.54 -7.34
N LYS A 176 3.75 7.44 -6.41
CA LYS A 176 4.38 8.75 -6.23
C LYS A 176 5.68 8.70 -5.42
N ILE A 177 5.91 7.65 -4.61
CA ILE A 177 7.12 7.49 -3.79
C ILE A 177 8.33 7.24 -4.71
N HIS A 178 8.21 6.28 -5.63
CA HIS A 178 9.34 5.82 -6.46
C HIS A 178 9.84 6.86 -7.49
N THR A 179 8.92 7.63 -8.08
CA THR A 179 9.25 8.43 -9.29
C THR A 179 10.19 9.61 -8.99
N GLU A 180 10.03 10.26 -7.85
CA GLU A 180 10.83 11.44 -7.47
C GLU A 180 12.22 11.04 -6.95
N TRP A 181 12.27 9.98 -6.14
CA TRP A 181 13.50 9.47 -5.55
C TRP A 181 14.46 8.90 -6.61
N GLU A 182 13.97 8.14 -7.58
CA GLU A 182 14.82 7.61 -8.66
C GLU A 182 15.49 8.72 -9.49
N LYS A 183 14.77 9.81 -9.78
CA LYS A 183 15.33 10.95 -10.50
C LYS A 183 16.44 11.63 -9.71
N LEU A 184 16.22 11.85 -8.41
CA LEU A 184 17.21 12.49 -7.54
C LEU A 184 18.46 11.61 -7.34
N LYS A 185 18.30 10.29 -7.18
CA LYS A 185 19.43 9.34 -7.11
C LYS A 185 20.36 9.45 -8.32
N VAL A 186 19.79 9.52 -9.53
CA VAL A 186 20.59 9.68 -10.77
C VAL A 186 21.31 11.02 -10.78
N SER A 187 20.66 12.12 -10.40
CA SER A 187 21.27 13.45 -10.35
C SER A 187 22.39 13.56 -9.32
N ILE A 188 22.23 12.97 -8.14
CA ILE A 188 23.27 12.96 -7.09
C ILE A 188 24.50 12.20 -7.59
N ASN A 189 24.32 11.02 -8.19
CA ASN A 189 25.43 10.17 -8.65
C ASN A 189 26.14 10.69 -9.90
N THR A 190 25.48 11.46 -10.76
CA THR A 190 26.08 12.05 -11.98
C THR A 190 26.68 13.43 -11.75
N SER A 191 26.40 14.09 -10.61
CA SER A 191 26.92 15.43 -10.28
C SER A 191 28.44 15.49 -10.04
N LEU A 192 29.12 14.36 -9.91
CA LEU A 192 30.58 14.28 -9.70
C LEU A 192 31.40 13.98 -10.95
N THR A 193 30.78 13.54 -12.04
CA THR A 193 31.50 13.14 -13.26
C THR A 193 31.92 14.32 -14.15
N VAL A 194 31.92 15.55 -13.64
CA VAL A 194 32.46 16.73 -14.35
C VAL A 194 33.38 17.50 -13.40
N ALA A 195 34.54 16.93 -13.12
CA ALA A 195 35.72 17.66 -12.70
C ALA A 195 36.95 16.89 -13.23
N ASP A 196 37.36 17.30 -14.43
CA ASP A 196 38.61 17.07 -15.18
C ASP A 196 39.20 15.64 -15.31
#